data_AF-A0A356S9D0-F1
#
_entry.id   AF-A0A356S9D0-F1
#
_cell.length_a   1.000
_cell.length_b   1.000
_cell.length_c   1.000
_cell.angle_alpha   90.00
_cell.angle_beta   90.00
_cell.angle_gamma   90.00
#
_symmetry.space_group_name_H-M   'P 1'
#
loop_
_entity.id
_entity.type
_entity.pdbx_description
1 polymer ?
#
loop_
_entity_poly.entity_id
_entity_poly.type
_entity_poly.pdbx_seq_one_letter_code
_entity_poly.pdbx_strand_id
1 'polypeptide(L)'
;VANLAGNETTSEIYDDGCKTGGSAELWTIEAGGHIPLFSNSFAQQVVEWLFVHAKSDWPADYSGVTPPALLGLSYNNIGNFNSADNLIYTCVRTLENGIPTAIGGIEKYDIAMKIISYELGIIQITNSRLFNSDGVRNESNELPDCSGMFELSTNLYTDIIQVGNQVFEVVFELRDSV
;
A
#
# COMPACT_ATOMS: atom_id res chain seq x y z
N VAL A 1 -29.70 24.92 37.39
CA VAL A 1 -29.23 23.60 36.90
C VAL A 1 -27.93 23.85 36.17
N ALA A 2 -26.91 23.05 36.46
CA ALA A 2 -25.49 23.37 36.35
C ALA A 2 -24.98 23.64 34.92
N ASN A 3 -24.03 24.58 34.81
CA ASN A 3 -23.06 24.63 33.71
C ASN A 3 -22.21 23.36 33.77
N LEU A 4 -22.34 22.46 32.79
CA LEU A 4 -21.43 21.32 32.65
C LEU A 4 -20.26 21.75 31.76
N ALA A 5 -19.05 21.53 32.26
CA ALA A 5 -17.81 21.83 31.55
C ALA A 5 -17.63 20.84 30.39
N GLY A 6 -17.19 21.36 29.23
CA GLY A 6 -16.97 20.64 27.96
C GLY A 6 -15.90 19.53 28.02
N ASN A 7 -16.22 18.45 28.73
CA ASN A 7 -15.36 17.29 28.93
C ASN A 7 -16.00 15.98 28.44
N GLU A 8 -17.23 16.02 27.95
CA GLU A 8 -17.95 14.81 27.51
C GLU A 8 -17.90 14.74 25.98
N THR A 9 -16.74 14.30 25.47
CA THR A 9 -16.63 13.77 24.10
C THR A 9 -16.81 12.26 24.18
N THR A 10 -17.95 11.74 23.74
CA THR A 10 -18.03 10.31 23.38
C THR A 10 -17.47 10.16 21.98
N SER A 11 -16.74 9.06 21.74
CA SER A 11 -16.24 8.72 20.41
C SER A 11 -16.79 7.37 19.97
N GLU A 12 -17.28 7.34 18.74
CA GLU A 12 -17.77 6.14 18.08
C GLU A 12 -16.95 5.89 16.81
N ILE A 13 -16.36 4.70 16.72
CA ILE A 13 -15.56 4.29 15.57
C ILE A 13 -16.45 3.53 14.60
N TYR A 14 -16.39 3.92 13.34
CA TYR A 14 -17.02 3.28 12.19
C TYR A 14 -15.91 2.76 11.28
N ASP A 15 -15.62 1.48 11.37
CA ASP A 15 -14.64 0.76 10.53
C ASP A 15 -15.30 -0.21 9.53
N ASP A 16 -16.57 -0.57 9.77
CA ASP A 16 -17.35 -1.38 8.83
C ASP A 16 -17.60 -0.64 7.51
N GLY A 17 -17.37 -1.33 6.39
CA GLY A 17 -17.47 -0.79 5.04
C GLY A 17 -16.35 0.21 4.63
N CYS A 18 -15.38 0.48 5.51
CA CYS A 18 -14.19 1.26 5.15
C CYS A 18 -13.19 0.43 4.34
N LYS A 19 -12.29 1.09 3.60
CA LYS A 19 -11.12 0.43 2.99
C LYS A 19 -10.20 -0.11 4.08
N THR A 20 -9.41 -1.14 3.77
CA THR A 20 -8.43 -1.71 4.68
C THR A 20 -7.53 -0.64 5.30
N GLY A 21 -7.43 -0.64 6.63
CA GLY A 21 -6.67 0.36 7.40
C GLY A 21 -7.33 1.74 7.51
N GLY A 22 -8.55 1.92 6.99
CA GLY A 22 -9.35 3.13 7.14
C GLY A 22 -10.44 3.00 8.19
N SER A 23 -10.78 4.11 8.84
CA SER A 23 -11.92 4.24 9.74
C SER A 23 -12.45 5.67 9.70
N ALA A 24 -13.69 5.87 10.15
CA ALA A 24 -14.23 7.18 10.49
C ALA A 24 -14.57 7.19 11.98
N GLU A 25 -14.30 8.30 12.66
CA GLU A 25 -14.68 8.43 14.08
C GLU A 25 -15.60 9.64 14.26
N LEU A 26 -16.73 9.42 14.93
CA LEU A 26 -17.68 10.45 15.30
C LEU A 26 -17.43 10.87 16.75
N TRP A 27 -17.02 12.11 16.93
CA TRP A 27 -16.77 12.68 18.25
C TRP A 27 -17.93 13.59 18.64
N THR A 28 -18.71 13.19 19.63
CA THR A 28 -19.93 13.89 20.04
C THR A 28 -19.69 14.69 21.30
N ILE A 29 -19.93 16.01 21.23
CA ILE A 29 -19.96 16.88 22.41
C ILE A 29 -21.39 16.89 22.94
N GLU A 30 -21.65 16.12 23.99
CA GLU A 30 -22.99 16.06 24.58
C GLU A 30 -23.42 17.43 25.11
N ALA A 31 -24.66 17.82 24.78
CA ALA A 31 -25.20 19.15 25.07
C ALA A 31 -24.39 20.34 24.51
N GLY A 32 -23.49 20.11 23.55
CA GLY A 32 -22.73 21.15 22.87
C GLY A 32 -23.62 22.09 22.04
N GLY A 33 -23.31 23.39 22.07
CA GLY A 33 -23.94 24.38 21.19
C GLY A 33 -23.31 24.42 19.79
N HIS A 34 -23.88 25.21 18.87
CA HIS A 34 -23.29 25.45 17.54
C HIS A 34 -21.89 26.07 17.61
N ILE A 35 -21.58 26.79 18.69
CA ILE A 35 -20.24 27.22 19.07
C ILE A 35 -19.86 26.41 20.30
N PRO A 36 -19.29 25.21 20.12
CA PRO A 36 -18.97 24.33 21.24
C PRO A 36 -17.84 24.93 22.08
N LEU A 37 -17.90 24.69 23.39
CA LEU A 37 -16.78 24.94 24.29
C LEU A 37 -15.88 23.72 24.28
N PHE A 38 -14.71 23.85 23.65
CA PHE A 38 -13.70 22.81 23.64
C PHE A 38 -12.83 22.85 24.90
N SER A 39 -12.30 21.69 25.30
CA SER A 39 -11.25 21.63 26.31
C SER A 39 -9.94 22.22 25.78
N ASN A 40 -9.04 22.64 26.66
CA ASN A 40 -7.71 23.14 26.29
C ASN A 40 -6.85 22.08 25.57
N SER A 41 -7.20 20.80 25.66
CA SER A 41 -6.48 19.69 25.02
C SER A 41 -7.14 19.20 23.72
N PHE A 42 -8.29 19.74 23.32
CA PHE A 42 -9.02 19.26 22.13
C PHE A 42 -8.17 19.31 20.85
N ALA A 43 -7.47 20.42 20.61
CA ALA A 43 -6.61 20.56 19.43
C ALA A 43 -5.47 19.53 19.42
N GLN A 44 -4.89 19.23 20.58
CA GLN A 44 -3.84 18.20 20.71
C GLN A 44 -4.40 16.81 20.37
N GLN A 45 -5.56 16.45 20.92
CA GLN A 45 -6.20 15.16 20.66
C GLN A 45 -6.55 14.94 19.19
N VAL A 46 -7.06 15.98 18.51
CA VAL A 46 -7.33 15.91 17.06
C VAL A 46 -6.05 15.70 16.25
N VAL A 47 -4.97 16.41 16.61
CA VAL A 47 -3.69 16.27 15.90
C VAL A 47 -3.08 14.89 16.15
N GLU A 48 -3.05 14.42 17.40
CA GLU A 48 -2.59 13.07 17.75
C GLU A 48 -3.38 12.00 16.98
N TRP A 49 -4.71 12.16 16.90
CA TRP A 49 -5.58 11.27 16.14
C TRP A 49 -5.23 11.24 14.65
N LEU A 50 -5.00 12.40 14.03
CA LEU A 50 -4.62 12.50 12.61
C LEU A 50 -3.26 11.86 12.33
N PHE A 51 -2.31 11.93 13.27
CA PHE A 51 -1.00 11.31 13.12
C PHE A 51 -1.06 9.78 13.19
N VAL A 52 -1.90 9.21 14.06
CA VAL A 52 -2.06 7.74 14.15
C VAL A 52 -2.97 7.16 13.06
N HIS A 53 -3.79 7.99 12.39
CA HIS A 53 -4.63 7.62 11.25
C HIS A 53 -4.15 8.25 9.94
N ALA A 54 -2.83 8.41 9.78
CA ALA A 54 -2.27 8.86 8.51
C ALA A 54 -2.67 7.89 7.39
N LYS A 55 -3.08 8.45 6.25
CA LYS A 55 -3.40 7.64 5.06
C LYS A 55 -2.18 6.83 4.67
N SER A 56 -2.39 5.55 4.35
CA SER A 56 -1.32 4.68 3.85
C SER A 56 -0.59 5.35 2.67
N ASP A 57 0.75 5.30 2.68
CA ASP A 57 1.59 5.72 1.56
C ASP A 57 1.44 4.80 0.32
N TRP A 58 0.65 3.73 0.45
CA TRP A 58 0.32 2.82 -0.64
C TRP A 58 -0.95 3.25 -1.37
N PRO A 59 -0.98 3.17 -2.71
CA PRO A 59 -2.13 3.60 -3.51
C PRO A 59 -3.35 2.67 -3.40
N ALA A 60 -3.17 1.44 -2.94
CA ALA A 60 -4.20 0.40 -2.89
C ALA A 60 -3.92 -0.64 -1.77
N ASP A 61 -4.87 -1.55 -1.55
CA ASP A 61 -4.78 -2.61 -0.52
C ASP A 61 -3.67 -3.63 -0.82
N TYR A 62 -3.32 -3.81 -2.10
CA TYR A 62 -2.13 -4.51 -2.58
C TYR A 62 -1.58 -3.79 -3.83
N SER A 63 -0.31 -4.04 -4.17
CA SER A 63 0.34 -3.42 -5.33
C SER A 63 0.19 -4.26 -6.60
N GLY A 64 0.11 -3.58 -7.74
CA GLY A 64 -0.07 -4.18 -9.06
C GLY A 64 -1.47 -3.93 -9.63
N VAL A 65 -1.73 -4.52 -10.80
CA VAL A 65 -3.02 -4.50 -11.50
C VAL A 65 -3.31 -5.86 -12.12
N THR A 66 -4.58 -6.16 -12.35
CA THR A 66 -4.96 -7.36 -13.10
C THR A 66 -4.56 -7.18 -14.58
N PRO A 67 -3.85 -8.15 -15.18
CA PRO A 67 -3.41 -8.05 -16.56
C PRO A 67 -4.59 -8.14 -17.55
N PRO A 68 -4.44 -7.56 -18.76
CA PRO A 68 -5.39 -7.80 -19.83
C PRO A 68 -5.55 -9.30 -20.14
N ALA A 69 -6.79 -9.82 -20.06
CA ALA A 69 -7.08 -11.25 -20.21
C ALA A 69 -6.59 -11.86 -21.53
N LEU A 70 -6.49 -11.04 -22.60
CA LEU A 70 -5.97 -11.43 -23.92
C LEU A 70 -4.51 -11.90 -23.90
N LEU A 71 -3.74 -11.57 -22.86
CA LEU A 71 -2.34 -12.01 -22.74
C LEU A 71 -2.21 -13.45 -22.25
N GLY A 72 -3.26 -14.05 -21.67
CA GLY A 72 -3.25 -15.45 -21.24
C GLY A 72 -2.15 -15.79 -20.22
N LEU A 73 -1.79 -14.85 -19.36
CA LEU A 73 -0.72 -15.02 -18.37
C LEU A 73 -1.12 -16.04 -17.30
N SER A 74 -0.12 -16.75 -16.76
CA SER A 74 -0.30 -17.65 -15.61
C SER A 74 -0.47 -16.92 -14.27
N TYR A 75 -0.25 -15.61 -14.27
CA TYR A 75 -0.37 -14.72 -13.12
C TYR A 75 -1.53 -13.76 -13.35
N ASN A 76 -2.23 -13.39 -12.27
CA ASN A 76 -3.38 -12.50 -12.31
C ASN A 76 -3.11 -11.15 -11.61
N ASN A 77 -1.85 -10.85 -11.24
CA ASN A 77 -1.44 -9.55 -10.74
C ASN A 77 -0.04 -9.19 -11.28
N ILE A 78 0.02 -8.16 -12.12
CA ILE A 78 1.25 -7.65 -12.74
C ILE A 78 1.64 -6.30 -12.14
N GLY A 79 2.92 -5.94 -12.21
CA GLY A 79 3.38 -4.64 -11.71
C GLY A 79 2.74 -3.47 -12.47
N ASN A 80 2.67 -2.29 -11.85
CA ASN A 80 2.11 -1.10 -12.47
C ASN A 80 3.07 0.09 -12.30
N PHE A 81 3.50 0.68 -13.41
CA PHE A 81 4.24 1.94 -13.39
C PHE A 81 3.26 3.12 -13.31
N ASN A 82 3.38 3.91 -12.24
CA ASN A 82 2.64 5.15 -12.08
C ASN A 82 3.50 6.34 -12.55
N SER A 83 3.06 7.01 -13.61
CA SER A 83 3.77 8.18 -14.15
C SER A 83 3.62 9.45 -13.31
N ALA A 84 2.68 9.49 -12.36
CA ALA A 84 2.47 10.66 -11.51
C ALA A 84 3.60 10.83 -10.47
N ASP A 85 4.08 9.71 -9.92
CA ASP A 85 5.15 9.66 -8.91
C ASP A 85 6.44 8.99 -9.43
N ASN A 86 6.42 8.45 -10.65
CA ASN A 86 7.52 7.71 -11.29
C ASN A 86 7.95 6.48 -10.48
N LEU A 87 6.99 5.79 -9.88
CA LEU A 87 7.21 4.56 -9.13
C LEU A 87 6.57 3.36 -9.83
N ILE A 88 7.25 2.22 -9.74
CA ILE A 88 6.67 0.91 -10.00
C ILE A 88 6.06 0.43 -8.69
N TYR A 89 4.76 0.16 -8.69
CA TYR A 89 4.06 -0.55 -7.62
C TYR A 89 3.83 -1.98 -8.10
N THR A 90 4.50 -2.93 -7.45
CA THR A 90 4.42 -4.34 -7.82
C THR A 90 4.37 -5.20 -6.57
N CYS A 91 3.95 -6.45 -6.74
CA CYS A 91 4.21 -7.48 -5.76
C CYS A 91 5.28 -8.43 -6.30
N VAL A 92 6.18 -8.86 -5.41
CA VAL A 92 7.29 -9.75 -5.78
C VAL A 92 7.28 -11.01 -4.93
N ARG A 93 7.66 -12.13 -5.56
CA ARG A 93 8.08 -13.35 -4.88
C ARG A 93 9.60 -13.39 -4.79
N THR A 94 10.13 -13.75 -3.64
CA THR A 94 11.58 -13.86 -3.44
C THR A 94 12.11 -15.21 -3.94
N LEU A 95 13.24 -15.15 -4.63
CA LEU A 95 13.97 -16.30 -5.16
C LEU A 95 15.41 -16.28 -4.63
N GLU A 96 15.98 -17.46 -4.42
CA GLU A 96 17.41 -17.63 -4.23
C GLU A 96 17.90 -18.73 -5.17
N ASN A 97 18.78 -18.35 -6.09
CA ASN A 97 19.28 -19.20 -7.18
C ASN A 97 18.13 -19.80 -8.02
N GLY A 98 17.08 -19.02 -8.29
CA GLY A 98 15.89 -19.40 -9.04
C GLY A 98 14.87 -20.23 -8.25
N ILE A 99 15.10 -20.49 -6.96
CA ILE A 99 14.20 -21.27 -6.12
C ILE A 99 13.38 -20.33 -5.22
N PRO A 100 12.04 -20.45 -5.18
CA PRO A 100 11.22 -19.72 -4.22
C PRO A 100 11.73 -19.88 -2.80
N THR A 101 12.03 -18.76 -2.15
CA THR A 101 12.56 -18.70 -0.79
C THR A 101 11.79 -17.68 0.01
N ALA A 102 11.73 -17.86 1.33
CA ALA A 102 11.05 -16.95 2.24
C ALA A 102 12.08 -16.16 3.07
N ILE A 103 11.91 -14.85 3.17
CA ILE A 103 12.70 -14.01 4.07
C ILE A 103 11.92 -13.90 5.38
N GLY A 104 12.45 -14.47 6.46
CA GLY A 104 11.77 -14.46 7.76
C GLY A 104 10.39 -15.15 7.75
N GLY A 105 10.19 -16.13 6.87
CA GLY A 105 8.93 -16.86 6.72
C GLY A 105 7.90 -16.18 5.79
N ILE A 106 8.26 -15.08 5.15
CA ILE A 106 7.39 -14.36 4.20
C ILE A 106 7.90 -14.59 2.77
N GLU A 107 7.00 -15.00 1.88
CA GLU A 107 7.33 -15.35 0.49
C GLU A 107 7.02 -14.23 -0.52
N LYS A 108 6.14 -13.29 -0.17
CA LYS A 108 5.65 -12.24 -1.08
C LYS A 108 5.54 -10.88 -0.41
N TYR A 109 5.93 -9.85 -1.15
CA TYR A 109 5.98 -8.47 -0.69
C TYR A 109 5.36 -7.53 -1.71
N ASP A 110 4.63 -6.52 -1.22
CA ASP A 110 4.40 -5.30 -1.98
C ASP A 110 5.68 -4.46 -1.95
N ILE A 111 6.11 -3.98 -3.11
CA ILE A 111 7.28 -3.10 -3.23
C ILE A 111 6.93 -1.91 -4.12
N ALA A 112 7.29 -0.72 -3.64
CA ALA A 112 7.36 0.50 -4.43
C ALA A 112 8.83 0.71 -4.82
N MET A 113 9.08 0.85 -6.13
CA MET A 113 10.43 0.99 -6.67
C MET A 113 10.53 2.25 -7.52
N LYS A 114 11.59 3.02 -7.32
CA LYS A 114 11.95 4.13 -8.19
C LYS A 114 12.94 3.67 -9.24
N ILE A 115 12.70 4.01 -10.51
CA ILE A 115 13.70 3.81 -11.57
C ILE A 115 14.74 4.94 -11.47
N ILE A 116 15.99 4.57 -11.19
CA ILE A 116 17.12 5.51 -11.05
C ILE A 116 17.80 5.72 -12.40
N SER A 117 17.91 4.67 -13.21
CA SER A 117 18.42 4.75 -14.57
C SER A 117 17.64 3.83 -15.50
N TYR A 118 16.96 4.42 -16.48
CA TYR A 118 16.26 3.67 -17.52
C TYR A 118 17.25 2.95 -18.46
N GLU A 119 18.37 3.59 -18.78
CA GLU A 119 19.38 3.05 -19.70
C GLU A 119 20.13 1.86 -19.09
N LEU A 120 20.47 1.95 -17.80
CA LEU A 120 21.20 0.90 -17.09
C LEU A 120 20.26 -0.12 -16.44
N GLY A 121 18.95 0.10 -16.48
CA GLY A 121 17.98 -0.75 -15.80
C GLY A 121 18.21 -0.80 -14.29
N ILE A 122 18.42 0.35 -13.63
CA ILE A 122 18.66 0.41 -12.19
C ILE A 122 17.42 0.93 -11.47
N ILE A 123 17.01 0.21 -10.43
CA ILE A 123 15.94 0.59 -9.51
C ILE A 123 16.45 0.75 -8.09
N GLN A 124 15.66 1.45 -7.28
CA GLN A 124 15.82 1.54 -5.83
C GLN A 124 14.47 1.28 -5.16
N ILE A 125 14.45 0.46 -4.11
CA ILE A 125 13.26 0.26 -3.29
C ILE A 125 13.00 1.53 -2.45
N THR A 126 11.77 2.04 -2.51
CA THR A 126 11.35 3.21 -1.73
C THR A 126 10.44 2.85 -0.57
N ASN A 127 9.67 1.77 -0.69
CA ASN A 127 8.79 1.27 0.37
C ASN A 127 8.52 -0.22 0.19
N SER A 128 8.22 -0.93 1.28
CA SER A 128 7.81 -2.33 1.25
C SER A 128 6.82 -2.67 2.35
N ARG A 129 5.94 -3.65 2.09
CA ARG A 129 5.05 -4.27 3.09
C ARG A 129 4.73 -5.72 2.71
N LEU A 130 4.05 -6.43 3.60
CA LEU A 130 3.51 -7.76 3.29
C LEU A 130 2.52 -7.65 2.12
N PHE A 131 2.64 -8.56 1.16
CA PHE A 131 1.70 -8.60 0.04
C PHE A 131 0.32 -9.07 0.52
N ASN A 132 -0.70 -8.24 0.28
CA ASN A 132 -2.12 -8.58 0.43
C ASN A 132 -2.47 -9.28 1.76
N SER A 133 -2.00 -8.73 2.89
CA SER A 133 -2.19 -9.30 4.23
C SER A 133 -3.66 -9.53 4.60
N ASP A 134 -4.55 -8.71 4.05
CA ASP A 134 -5.98 -8.71 4.35
C ASP A 134 -6.79 -9.61 3.41
N GLY A 135 -6.12 -10.32 2.49
CA GLY A 135 -6.75 -11.31 1.61
C GLY A 135 -7.75 -10.68 0.63
N VAL A 136 -7.50 -9.44 0.22
CA VAL A 136 -8.34 -8.71 -0.74
C VAL A 136 -8.31 -9.42 -2.09
N ARG A 137 -9.46 -9.44 -2.75
CA ARG A 137 -9.63 -10.07 -4.08
C ARG A 137 -9.60 -9.03 -5.18
N ASN A 138 -9.11 -9.43 -6.34
CA ASN A 138 -9.11 -8.59 -7.54
C ASN A 138 -10.53 -8.44 -8.14
N GLU A 139 -10.67 -7.68 -9.23
CA GLU A 139 -11.95 -7.46 -9.93
C GLU A 139 -12.58 -8.74 -10.50
N SER A 140 -11.79 -9.80 -10.67
CA SER A 140 -12.24 -11.13 -11.08
C SER A 140 -12.64 -12.02 -9.89
N ASN A 141 -12.65 -11.48 -8.67
CA ASN A 141 -12.94 -12.19 -7.42
C ASN A 141 -11.91 -13.29 -7.09
N GLU A 142 -10.67 -13.14 -7.53
CA GLU A 142 -9.57 -14.07 -7.28
C GLU A 142 -8.59 -13.49 -6.26
N LEU A 143 -7.84 -14.37 -5.57
CA LEU A 143 -6.68 -13.91 -4.81
C LEU A 143 -5.57 -13.56 -5.80
N PRO A 144 -4.97 -12.36 -5.71
CA PRO A 144 -3.92 -11.94 -6.61
C PRO A 144 -2.63 -12.76 -6.37
N ASP A 145 -1.95 -13.12 -7.45
CA ASP A 145 -0.65 -13.79 -7.48
C ASP A 145 0.33 -13.05 -8.38
N CYS A 146 1.52 -12.83 -7.85
CA CYS A 146 2.55 -11.97 -8.40
C CYS A 146 3.22 -12.58 -9.64
N SER A 147 3.35 -11.78 -10.70
CA SER A 147 4.34 -12.01 -11.77
C SER A 147 5.75 -11.59 -11.35
N GLY A 148 5.89 -10.65 -10.41
CA GLY A 148 7.17 -10.12 -10.00
C GLY A 148 8.03 -11.14 -9.28
N MET A 149 9.31 -11.18 -9.62
CA MET A 149 10.32 -12.04 -9.03
C MET A 149 11.52 -11.22 -8.61
N PHE A 150 12.00 -11.44 -7.39
CA PHE A 150 13.20 -10.80 -6.87
C PHE A 150 14.25 -11.84 -6.49
N GLU A 151 15.33 -11.89 -7.27
CA GLU A 151 16.43 -12.84 -7.08
C GLU A 151 17.46 -12.28 -6.10
N LEU A 152 17.50 -12.85 -4.90
CA LEU A 152 18.35 -12.39 -3.80
C LEU A 152 19.84 -12.62 -4.05
N SER A 153 20.20 -13.62 -4.85
CA SER A 153 21.63 -13.90 -5.14
C SER A 153 22.25 -12.91 -6.13
N THR A 154 21.44 -12.27 -6.98
CA THR A 154 21.92 -11.38 -8.06
C THR A 154 21.38 -9.96 -7.97
N ASN A 155 20.48 -9.68 -7.02
CA ASN A 155 19.75 -8.42 -6.91
C ASN A 155 18.97 -8.05 -8.18
N LEU A 156 18.49 -9.05 -8.93
CA LEU A 156 17.71 -8.84 -10.13
C LEU A 156 16.21 -8.91 -9.82
N TYR A 157 15.51 -7.87 -10.22
CA TYR A 157 14.06 -7.82 -10.28
C TYR A 157 13.63 -8.14 -11.72
N THR A 158 12.76 -9.13 -11.89
CA THR A 158 12.13 -9.48 -13.18
C THR A 158 10.63 -9.44 -13.02
N ASP A 159 9.91 -8.87 -13.98
CA ASP A 159 8.46 -8.77 -13.90
C ASP A 159 7.81 -8.55 -15.26
N ILE A 160 6.48 -8.70 -15.27
CA ILE A 160 5.59 -8.15 -16.28
C ILE A 160 4.99 -6.88 -15.66
N ILE A 161 5.12 -5.73 -16.33
CA ILE A 161 4.60 -4.46 -15.82
C ILE A 161 3.69 -3.79 -16.84
N GLN A 162 2.62 -3.17 -16.34
CA GLN A 162 1.78 -2.27 -17.11
C GLN A 162 2.33 -0.83 -17.05
N VAL A 163 2.41 -0.19 -18.21
CA VAL A 163 2.78 1.23 -18.38
C VAL A 163 1.74 1.89 -19.28
N GLY A 164 0.82 2.63 -18.66
CA GLY A 164 -0.37 3.13 -19.36
C GLY A 164 -1.20 1.96 -19.91
N ASN A 165 -1.36 1.88 -21.24
CA ASN A 165 -2.13 0.82 -21.91
C ASN A 165 -1.24 -0.30 -22.49
N GLN A 166 0.06 -0.26 -22.21
CA GLN A 166 1.03 -1.23 -22.72
C GLN A 166 1.53 -2.12 -21.59
N VAL A 167 1.95 -3.33 -21.93
CA VAL A 167 2.52 -4.30 -20.99
C VAL A 167 3.91 -4.67 -21.49
N PHE A 168 4.88 -4.71 -20.57
CA PHE A 168 6.29 -4.96 -20.85
C PHE A 168 6.83 -6.04 -19.92
N GLU A 169 7.66 -6.93 -20.46
CA GLU A 169 8.56 -7.75 -19.64
C GLU A 169 9.81 -6.93 -19.34
N VAL A 170 10.23 -6.91 -18.08
CA VAL A 170 11.33 -6.07 -17.61
C VAL A 170 12.29 -6.85 -16.74
N VAL A 171 13.55 -6.42 -16.78
CA VAL A 171 14.60 -6.85 -15.86
C VAL A 171 15.32 -5.60 -15.38
N PHE A 172 15.43 -5.43 -14.07
CA PHE A 172 16.16 -4.34 -13.43
C PHE A 172 17.11 -4.88 -12.37
N GLU A 173 18.24 -4.20 -12.17
CA GLU A 173 19.14 -4.40 -11.04
C GLU A 173 18.73 -3.49 -9.88
N LEU A 174 18.57 -4.06 -8.69
CA LEU A 174 18.44 -3.28 -7.46
C LEU A 174 19.80 -2.75 -7.03
N ARG A 175 19.87 -1.44 -6.79
CA ARG A 175 20.98 -0.84 -6.05
C ARG A 175 20.47 -0.08 -4.84
N ASP A 176 21.15 -0.27 -3.72
CA ASP A 176 20.99 0.59 -2.57
C ASP A 176 21.37 2.03 -2.91
N SER A 177 20.75 2.99 -2.23
CA SER A 177 21.24 4.37 -2.25
C SER A 177 22.70 4.39 -1.82
N VAL A 178 23.56 4.94 -2.68
CA VAL A 178 24.94 5.33 -2.33
C VAL A 178 24.90 6.43 -1.28
#